data_AF-A0A518HKP3-F1
#
_entry.id   AF-A0A518HKP3-F1
#
_cell.length_a   1.000
_cell.length_b   1.000
_cell.length_c   1.000
_cell.angle_alpha   90.00
_cell.angle_beta   90.00
_cell.angle_gamma   90.00
#
_symmetry.space_group_name_H-M   'P 1'
#
loop_
_entity.id
_entity.type
_entity.pdbx_description
1 polymer ?
#
loop_
_entity_poly.entity_id
_entity_poly.type
_entity_poly.pdbx_seq_one_letter_code
_entity_poly.pdbx_strand_id
1 'polypeptide(L)'
;MIALPNDQPERHFLTVEEIRTQAADYPTVRMVTGEQFHVDQNGLLMFGNPYRIREKPSPELVAICLRWLERAEKIKTPGLNSYGLKHAVERWAGEYVSNGAFILAAHELGFRMIPDDRTWRATLNVDVGISRRWYHKQPESLYYSDGVGA
;
A
#
# COMPACT_ATOMS: atom_id res chain seq x y z
N MET A 1 -15.46 27.30 34.41
CA MET A 1 -15.36 26.44 33.21
C MET A 1 -14.40 27.10 32.25
N ILE A 2 -13.23 26.50 32.03
CA ILE A 2 -12.25 27.00 31.05
C ILE A 2 -12.60 26.34 29.72
N ALA A 3 -13.04 27.13 28.73
CA ALA A 3 -13.20 26.66 27.37
C ALA A 3 -11.80 26.49 26.75
N LEU A 4 -11.47 25.27 26.33
CA LEU A 4 -10.26 25.04 25.54
C LEU A 4 -10.46 25.67 24.14
N PRO A 5 -9.49 26.41 23.59
CA PRO A 5 -9.62 26.96 22.24
C PRO A 5 -9.71 25.83 21.23
N ASN A 6 -10.73 25.89 20.38
CA ASN A 6 -11.00 24.97 19.29
C ASN A 6 -10.09 25.31 18.10
N ASP A 7 -8.78 25.16 18.27
CA ASP A 7 -7.76 25.49 17.27
C ASP A 7 -7.47 24.27 16.37
N GLN A 8 -8.52 23.71 15.77
CA GLN A 8 -8.36 22.75 14.69
C GLN A 8 -8.17 23.57 13.40
N PRO A 9 -7.00 23.52 12.74
CA PRO A 9 -6.81 24.24 11.49
C PRO A 9 -7.87 23.78 10.49
N GLU A 10 -8.50 24.73 9.79
CA GLU A 10 -9.51 24.44 8.78
C GLU A 10 -9.01 23.32 7.86
N ARG A 11 -9.76 22.21 7.80
CA ARG A 11 -9.44 21.08 6.93
C ARG A 11 -9.69 21.52 5.50
N HIS A 12 -8.68 22.09 4.86
CA HIS A 12 -8.70 22.34 3.44
C HIS A 12 -8.63 20.99 2.71
N PHE A 13 -9.76 20.57 2.15
CA PHE A 13 -9.85 19.39 1.30
C PHE A 13 -9.44 19.78 -0.12
N LEU A 14 -8.47 19.07 -0.68
CA LEU A 14 -8.10 19.26 -2.07
C LEU A 14 -9.21 18.77 -3.00
N THR A 15 -9.48 19.53 -4.03
CA THR A 15 -10.30 19.11 -5.17
C THR A 15 -9.61 17.97 -5.93
N VAL A 16 -10.39 17.23 -6.74
CA VAL A 16 -9.84 16.17 -7.60
C VAL A 16 -8.77 16.71 -8.55
N GLU A 17 -8.94 17.94 -9.06
CA GLU A 17 -8.00 18.58 -9.96
C GLU A 17 -6.69 18.97 -9.26
N GLU A 18 -6.77 19.51 -8.04
CA GLU A 18 -5.58 19.80 -7.24
C GLU A 18 -4.82 18.53 -6.87
N ILE A 19 -5.54 17.44 -6.54
CA ILE A 19 -4.92 16.14 -6.29
C ILE A 19 -4.20 15.65 -7.57
N ARG A 20 -4.83 15.78 -8.75
CA ARG A 20 -4.18 15.41 -10.03
C ARG A 20 -2.93 16.21 -10.28
N THR A 21 -2.99 17.53 -10.10
CA THR A 21 -1.84 18.41 -10.31
C THR A 21 -0.72 18.10 -9.33
N GLN A 22 -1.03 17.89 -8.05
CA GLN A 22 -0.03 17.57 -7.02
C GLN A 22 0.53 16.15 -7.14
N ALA A 23 -0.25 15.19 -7.64
CA ALA A 23 0.18 13.81 -7.82
C ALA A 23 0.93 13.58 -9.14
N ALA A 24 1.03 14.58 -10.02
CA ALA A 24 1.59 14.42 -11.36
C ALA A 24 3.04 13.89 -11.37
N ASP A 25 3.80 14.14 -10.31
CA ASP A 25 5.18 13.71 -10.13
C ASP A 25 5.33 12.46 -9.24
N TYR A 26 4.22 11.85 -8.81
CA TYR A 26 4.20 10.62 -8.01
C TYR A 26 4.31 9.38 -8.90
N PRO A 27 5.00 8.34 -8.42
CA PRO A 27 5.09 7.08 -9.14
C PRO A 27 3.70 6.50 -9.38
N THR A 28 3.53 5.84 -10.52
CA THR A 28 2.28 5.16 -10.88
C THR A 28 2.46 3.66 -10.89
N VAL A 29 1.37 2.96 -10.57
CA VAL A 29 1.29 1.51 -10.68
C VAL A 29 0.07 1.12 -11.50
N ARG A 30 0.19 0.04 -12.26
CA ARG A 30 -0.88 -0.51 -13.09
C ARG A 30 -1.48 -1.77 -12.47
N MET A 31 -2.81 -1.80 -12.35
CA MET A 31 -3.56 -2.97 -11.88
C MET A 31 -3.80 -3.96 -13.01
N VAL A 32 -4.21 -5.19 -12.67
CA VAL A 32 -4.59 -6.21 -13.67
C VAL A 32 -5.80 -5.81 -14.51
N THR A 33 -6.64 -4.90 -14.03
CA THR A 33 -7.79 -4.31 -14.74
C THR A 33 -7.35 -3.29 -15.81
N GLY A 34 -6.07 -2.91 -15.83
CA GLY A 34 -5.51 -1.89 -16.72
C GLY A 34 -5.52 -0.48 -16.13
N GLU A 35 -6.26 -0.27 -15.03
CA GLU A 35 -6.32 1.00 -14.30
C GLU A 35 -4.95 1.39 -13.75
N GLN A 36 -4.69 2.69 -13.71
CA GLN A 36 -3.45 3.28 -13.20
C GLN A 36 -3.75 4.14 -11.98
N PHE A 37 -2.91 4.01 -10.96
CA PHE A 37 -3.02 4.74 -9.72
C PHE A 37 -1.68 5.39 -9.39
N HIS A 38 -1.69 6.62 -8.89
CA HIS A 38 -0.52 7.20 -8.25
C HIS A 38 -0.32 6.57 -6.86
N VAL A 39 0.92 6.55 -6.38
CA VAL A 39 1.28 5.94 -5.11
C VAL A 39 2.06 6.91 -4.24
N ASP A 40 1.57 7.19 -3.04
CA ASP A 40 2.31 7.88 -1.98
C ASP A 40 2.82 6.89 -0.91
N GLN A 41 3.46 7.36 0.16
CA GLN A 41 3.94 6.48 1.23
C GLN A 41 2.85 5.61 1.91
N ASN A 42 1.59 6.02 1.89
CA ASN A 42 0.49 5.26 2.50
C ASN A 42 -0.10 4.21 1.55
N GLY A 43 0.08 4.36 0.23
CA GLY A 43 -0.36 3.41 -0.77
C GLY A 43 -1.05 4.10 -1.95
N LEU A 44 -2.17 3.55 -2.42
CA LEU A 44 -2.87 4.09 -3.59
C LEU A 44 -3.48 5.47 -3.32
N LEU A 45 -3.19 6.42 -4.20
CA LEU A 45 -3.89 7.70 -4.27
C LEU A 45 -5.16 7.54 -5.10
N MET A 46 -6.33 7.61 -4.44
CA MET A 46 -7.63 7.67 -5.12
C MET A 46 -8.22 9.07 -5.09
N PHE A 47 -8.63 9.56 -6.26
CA PHE A 47 -9.33 10.82 -6.40
C PHE A 47 -10.65 10.81 -5.62
N GLY A 48 -10.86 11.82 -4.76
CA GLY A 48 -12.02 11.90 -3.87
C GLY A 48 -11.79 11.36 -2.45
N ASN A 49 -10.58 10.86 -2.16
CA ASN A 49 -10.16 10.66 -0.78
C ASN A 49 -9.70 12.00 -0.18
N PRO A 50 -10.37 12.52 0.86
CA PRO A 50 -9.99 13.79 1.49
C PRO A 50 -8.64 13.77 2.21
N TYR A 51 -8.01 12.59 2.36
CA TYR A 51 -6.69 12.49 2.97
C TYR A 51 -5.63 13.10 2.04
N ARG A 52 -4.88 14.06 2.60
CA ARG A 52 -3.79 14.78 1.95
C ARG A 52 -2.84 13.80 1.26
N ILE A 53 -2.47 14.11 0.02
CA ILE A 53 -1.30 13.49 -0.64
C ILE A 53 -0.13 13.60 0.33
N ARG A 54 0.48 12.47 0.68
CA ARG A 54 1.67 12.45 1.51
C ARG A 54 2.92 12.35 0.65
N GLU A 55 4.08 12.38 1.29
CA GLU A 55 5.36 12.20 0.61
C GLU A 55 5.41 10.92 -0.24
N LYS A 56 6.22 10.96 -1.29
CA LYS A 56 6.48 9.82 -2.16
C LYS A 56 7.11 8.66 -1.38
N PRO A 57 6.96 7.40 -1.85
CA PRO A 57 7.72 6.29 -1.30
C PRO A 57 9.24 6.55 -1.35
N SER A 58 9.94 6.33 -0.23
CA SER A 58 11.40 6.44 -0.17
C SER A 58 12.04 5.34 -1.05
N PRO A 59 13.02 5.67 -1.91
CA PRO A 59 13.74 4.70 -2.73
C PRO A 59 14.43 3.60 -1.90
N GLU A 60 14.93 3.94 -0.72
CA GLU A 60 15.58 3.01 0.20
C GLU A 60 14.60 1.96 0.72
N LEU A 61 13.39 2.39 1.10
CA LEU A 61 12.31 1.48 1.52
C LEU A 61 11.83 0.60 0.37
N VAL A 62 11.77 1.14 -0.86
CA VAL A 62 11.44 0.36 -2.07
C VAL A 62 12.50 -0.72 -2.27
N ALA A 63 13.79 -0.39 -2.14
CA ALA A 63 14.87 -1.36 -2.27
C ALA A 63 14.82 -2.49 -1.23
N ILE A 64 14.40 -2.21 0.00
CA ILE A 64 14.16 -3.23 1.03
C ILE A 64 13.04 -4.19 0.60
N CYS A 65 11.92 -3.63 0.15
CA CYS A 65 10.77 -4.42 -0.34
C CYS A 65 11.14 -5.27 -1.56
N LEU A 66 11.93 -4.73 -2.50
CA LEU A 66 12.41 -5.47 -3.68
C LEU A 66 13.17 -6.74 -3.27
N ARG A 67 14.14 -6.62 -2.35
CA ARG A 67 14.93 -7.77 -1.87
C ARG A 67 14.05 -8.84 -1.21
N TRP A 68 13.01 -8.43 -0.48
CA TRP A 68 12.08 -9.39 0.11
C TRP A 68 11.25 -10.10 -0.97
N LEU A 69 10.72 -9.34 -1.93
CA LEU A 69 9.84 -9.81 -3.01
C LEU A 69 10.55 -10.66 -4.06
N GLU A 70 11.86 -10.48 -4.28
CA GLU A 70 12.66 -11.33 -5.17
C GLU A 70 12.63 -12.81 -4.76
N ARG A 71 12.42 -13.10 -3.47
CA ARG A 71 12.28 -14.46 -2.93
C ARG A 71 10.87 -15.03 -3.12
N ALA A 72 9.88 -14.18 -3.41
CA ALA A 72 8.47 -14.53 -3.38
C ALA A 72 8.01 -15.29 -4.64
N GLU A 73 7.22 -16.33 -4.42
CA GLU A 73 6.60 -17.09 -5.51
C GLU A 73 5.36 -16.34 -6.05
N LYS A 74 5.45 -15.90 -7.31
CA LYS A 74 4.36 -15.21 -8.03
C LYS A 74 3.23 -16.17 -8.40
N ILE A 75 1.99 -15.71 -8.25
CA ILE A 75 0.80 -16.40 -8.73
C ILE A 75 -0.10 -15.48 -9.55
N LYS A 76 -1.02 -16.08 -10.33
CA LYS A 76 -1.91 -15.33 -11.24
C LYS A 76 -3.07 -14.64 -10.53
N THR A 77 -3.48 -15.14 -9.37
CA THR A 77 -4.66 -14.64 -8.64
C THR A 77 -4.19 -13.89 -7.41
N PRO A 78 -4.29 -12.56 -7.36
CA PRO A 78 -3.99 -11.79 -6.17
C PRO A 78 -4.90 -12.17 -5.01
N GLY A 79 -4.37 -12.13 -3.78
CA GLY A 79 -5.16 -12.47 -2.61
C GLY A 79 -4.46 -12.36 -1.26
N LEU A 80 -3.24 -11.81 -1.22
CA LEU A 80 -2.57 -11.40 0.00
C LEU A 80 -2.50 -9.87 0.04
N ASN A 81 -2.96 -9.28 1.14
CA ASN A 81 -3.07 -7.84 1.27
C ASN A 81 -1.71 -7.18 1.52
N SER A 82 -1.41 -6.12 0.76
CA SER A 82 -0.19 -5.30 0.86
C SER A 82 0.10 -4.80 2.28
N TYR A 83 -0.92 -4.45 3.06
CA TYR A 83 -0.73 -4.03 4.45
C TYR A 83 -0.20 -5.15 5.35
N GLY A 84 -0.73 -6.37 5.19
CA GLY A 84 -0.20 -7.53 5.89
C GLY A 84 1.21 -7.90 5.42
N LEU A 85 1.43 -7.82 4.10
CA LEU A 85 2.70 -8.15 3.47
C LEU A 85 3.81 -7.16 3.86
N LYS A 86 3.56 -5.85 3.91
CA LYS A 86 4.57 -4.88 4.36
C LYS A 86 5.05 -5.20 5.77
N HIS A 87 4.17 -5.63 6.67
CA HIS A 87 4.57 -6.01 8.02
C HIS A 87 5.42 -7.29 8.04
N ALA A 88 5.24 -8.20 7.09
CA ALA A 88 6.16 -9.31 6.91
C ALA A 88 7.55 -8.84 6.44
N VAL A 89 7.60 -7.87 5.51
CA VAL A 89 8.86 -7.22 5.12
C VAL A 89 9.52 -6.53 6.32
N GLU A 90 8.77 -5.78 7.13
CA GLU A 90 9.29 -5.11 8.33
C GLU A 90 9.94 -6.10 9.30
N ARG A 91 9.29 -7.25 9.54
CA ARG A 91 9.83 -8.30 10.40
C ARG A 91 11.08 -8.96 9.82
N TRP A 92 11.13 -9.15 8.50
CA TRP A 92 12.29 -9.72 7.83
C TRP A 92 13.49 -8.76 7.84
N ALA A 93 13.26 -7.48 7.58
CA ALA A 93 14.31 -6.46 7.48
C ALA A 93 14.75 -5.93 8.85
N GLY A 94 13.89 -6.02 9.87
CA GLY A 94 14.13 -5.42 11.18
C GLY A 94 13.93 -3.90 11.20
N GLU A 95 13.26 -3.34 10.19
CA GLU A 95 13.05 -1.90 10.02
C GLU A 95 11.66 -1.60 9.43
N TYR A 96 11.18 -0.38 9.65
CA TYR A 96 9.89 0.05 9.09
C TYR A 96 9.96 0.18 7.57
N VAL A 97 8.90 -0.25 6.87
CA VAL A 97 8.68 0.05 5.45
C VAL A 97 7.27 0.62 5.24
N SER A 98 7.17 1.57 4.31
CA SER A 98 5.88 2.18 3.98
C SER A 98 5.07 1.27 3.06
N ASN A 99 3.74 1.35 3.14
CA ASN A 99 2.86 0.55 2.28
C ASN A 99 3.05 0.91 0.81
N GLY A 100 3.23 2.21 0.51
CA GLY A 100 3.54 2.69 -0.82
C GLY A 100 4.83 2.11 -1.39
N ALA A 101 5.89 2.02 -0.58
CA ALA A 101 7.15 1.43 -1.00
C ALA A 101 6.98 -0.06 -1.35
N PHE A 102 6.19 -0.79 -0.58
CA PHE A 102 5.85 -2.18 -0.88
C PHE A 102 5.08 -2.33 -2.21
N ILE A 103 4.05 -1.52 -2.41
CA ILE A 103 3.21 -1.55 -3.63
C ILE A 103 4.07 -1.23 -4.86
N LEU A 104 4.94 -0.21 -4.77
CA LEU A 104 5.82 0.17 -5.86
C LEU A 104 6.83 -0.96 -6.20
N ALA A 105 7.47 -1.54 -5.19
CA ALA A 105 8.38 -2.68 -5.40
C ALA A 105 7.67 -3.90 -6.02
N ALA A 106 6.44 -4.19 -5.59
CA ALA A 106 5.64 -5.27 -6.16
C ALA A 106 5.29 -5.01 -7.64
N HIS A 107 4.98 -3.77 -7.99
CA HIS A 107 4.77 -3.36 -9.37
C HIS A 107 6.03 -3.51 -10.22
N GLU A 108 7.18 -3.02 -9.74
CA GLU A 108 8.46 -3.08 -10.45
C GLU A 108 8.89 -4.53 -10.75
N LEU A 109 8.65 -5.45 -9.82
CA LEU A 109 8.90 -6.87 -10.03
C LEU A 109 7.79 -7.56 -10.84
N GLY A 110 6.74 -6.87 -11.27
CA GLY A 110 5.69 -7.44 -12.12
C GLY A 110 4.74 -8.40 -11.40
N PHE A 111 4.50 -8.19 -10.10
CA PHE A 111 3.42 -8.90 -9.41
C PHE A 111 2.06 -8.41 -9.90
N ARG A 112 1.10 -9.34 -10.01
CA ARG A 112 -0.28 -8.99 -10.33
C ARG A 112 -0.93 -8.36 -9.10
N MET A 113 -1.63 -7.25 -9.28
CA MET A 113 -2.28 -6.52 -8.19
C MET A 113 -3.70 -6.10 -8.57
N ILE A 114 -4.59 -6.12 -7.58
CA ILE A 114 -5.92 -5.50 -7.63
C ILE A 114 -6.05 -4.55 -6.44
N PRO A 115 -6.77 -3.42 -6.57
CA PRO A 115 -7.18 -2.65 -5.40
C PRO A 115 -7.95 -3.57 -4.44
N ASP A 116 -7.66 -3.46 -3.15
CA ASP A 116 -8.47 -4.11 -2.14
C ASP A 116 -9.88 -3.52 -2.23
N ASP A 117 -10.92 -4.32 -2.46
CA ASP A 117 -12.30 -3.84 -2.67
C ASP A 117 -13.15 -3.84 -1.40
N ARG A 118 -12.56 -4.28 -0.28
CA ARG A 118 -13.24 -4.48 1.02
C ARG A 118 -13.78 -3.20 1.65
N THR A 119 -13.42 -2.03 1.14
CA THR A 119 -14.00 -0.75 1.58
C THR A 119 -14.49 0.03 0.37
N TRP A 120 -15.81 0.11 0.23
CA TRP A 120 -16.46 0.99 -0.74
C TRP A 120 -16.04 2.43 -0.45
N ARG A 121 -15.20 2.99 -1.34
CA ARG A 121 -14.51 4.31 -1.29
C ARG A 121 -13.13 4.27 -0.62
N ALA A 122 -12.10 4.34 -1.47
CA ALA A 122 -10.73 4.78 -1.15
C ALA A 122 -9.90 3.82 -0.31
N THR A 123 -9.45 2.72 -0.93
CA THR A 123 -8.56 1.77 -0.28
C THR A 123 -7.13 2.15 -0.62
N LEU A 124 -6.28 2.23 0.41
CA LEU A 124 -4.84 2.49 0.25
C LEU A 124 -4.08 1.23 -0.17
N ASN A 125 -4.76 0.09 -0.11
CA ASN A 125 -4.17 -1.24 -0.18
C ASN A 125 -4.49 -1.91 -1.50
N VAL A 126 -3.61 -2.82 -1.89
CA VAL A 126 -3.83 -3.79 -2.95
C VAL A 126 -3.76 -5.20 -2.41
N ASP A 127 -4.47 -6.12 -3.05
CA ASP A 127 -4.16 -7.54 -2.96
C ASP A 127 -3.14 -7.90 -4.04
N VAL A 128 -2.12 -8.68 -3.65
CA VAL A 128 -0.94 -9.00 -4.46
C VAL A 128 -0.91 -10.50 -4.78
N GLY A 129 -0.47 -10.83 -5.99
CA GLY A 129 -0.29 -12.20 -6.51
C GLY A 129 0.93 -12.91 -5.95
N ILE A 130 0.95 -13.13 -4.63
CA ILE A 130 1.96 -13.94 -3.93
C ILE A 130 1.32 -15.27 -3.48
N SER A 131 2.02 -16.38 -3.69
CA SER A 131 1.62 -17.71 -3.23
C SER A 131 1.43 -17.73 -1.71
N ARG A 132 0.20 -18.00 -1.23
CA ARG A 132 -0.08 -18.18 0.21
C ARG A 132 0.74 -19.31 0.81
N ARG A 133 0.90 -20.42 0.08
CA ARG A 133 1.71 -21.57 0.52
C ARG A 133 3.18 -21.18 0.71
N TRP A 134 3.73 -20.37 -0.20
CA TRP A 134 5.09 -19.85 -0.04
C TRP A 134 5.17 -18.89 1.14
N TYR A 135 4.20 -17.97 1.26
CA TYR A 135 4.15 -16.97 2.32
C TYR A 135 4.13 -17.61 3.72
N HIS A 136 3.24 -18.57 3.97
CA HIS A 136 3.13 -19.25 5.27
C HIS A 136 4.36 -20.09 5.66
N LYS A 137 5.27 -20.37 4.73
CA LYS A 137 6.55 -21.02 5.05
C LYS A 137 7.62 -20.05 5.53
N GLN A 138 7.41 -18.75 5.36
CA GLN A 138 8.38 -17.73 5.78
C GLN A 138 8.26 -17.47 7.28
N PRO A 139 9.38 -17.35 8.02
CA PRO A 139 9.34 -17.06 9.46
C PRO A 139 8.67 -15.71 9.78
N GLU A 140 8.76 -14.73 8.87
CA GLU A 140 8.14 -13.41 9.00
C GLU A 140 6.61 -13.40 8.77
N SER A 141 6.00 -14.52 8.39
CA SER A 141 4.56 -14.60 8.08
C SER A 141 3.65 -14.74 9.31
N LEU A 142 4.23 -14.96 10.50
CA LEU A 142 3.59 -15.52 11.69
C LEU A 142 2.51 -14.67 12.40
N TYR A 143 1.98 -13.60 11.81
CA TYR A 143 1.02 -12.71 12.50
C TYR A 143 -0.20 -12.25 11.70
N TYR A 144 -0.53 -12.91 10.59
CA TYR A 144 -1.87 -12.80 10.00
C TYR A 144 -2.59 -14.14 10.17
N SER A 145 -2.96 -14.45 11.41
CA SER A 145 -3.97 -15.48 11.68
C SER A 145 -5.30 -15.00 11.10
N ASP A 146 -5.90 -15.84 10.27
CA ASP A 146 -7.16 -15.63 9.60
C ASP A 146 -8.20 -14.98 10.50
N GLY A 147 -8.57 -13.74 10.16
CA GLY A 147 -9.83 -13.15 10.61
C GLY A 147 -11.01 -13.76 9.85
N VAL A 148 -11.19 -15.09 9.88
CA VAL A 148 -12.44 -15.82 9.68
C VAL A 148 -12.31 -17.15 10.40
N GLY A 149 -13.20 -17.41 11.36
CA GLY A 149 -13.15 -18.55 12.27
C GLY A 149 -13.26 -19.92 11.62
N ALA A 150 -12.90 -20.91 12.44
CA ALA A 150 -13.23 -22.32 12.32
C ALA A 150 -14.74 -22.56 12.15
#